data_AF-A0A7V4IVZ9-F1
#
_entry.id   AF-A0A7V4IVZ9-F1
#
_cell.length_a   1.000
_cell.length_b   1.000
_cell.length_c   1.000
_cell.angle_alpha   90.00
_cell.angle_beta   90.00
_cell.angle_gamma   90.00
#
_symmetry.space_group_name_H-M   'P 1'
#
loop_
_entity.id
_entity.type
_entity.pdbx_description
1 polymer ?
#
loop_
_entity_poly.entity_id
_entity_poly.type
_entity_poly.pdbx_seq_one_letter_code
_entity_poly.pdbx_strand_id
1 'polypeptide(L)' 'MTRLFKYLRPFTLPILLTIALLFLQAMADLSLPDYMSQIVNNGIQQGGVTDAVPRAIRQGQMDRLMLLMSPAD' A
#
# COMPACT_ATOMS: atom_id res chain seq x y z
N MET A 1 31.98 23.90 -21.69
CA MET A 1 31.34 22.81 -20.90
C MET A 1 30.85 21.61 -21.71
N THR A 2 30.85 21.64 -23.05
CA THR A 2 30.43 20.48 -23.88
C THR A 2 31.43 19.33 -23.92
N ARG A 3 32.71 19.58 -23.63
CA ARG A 3 33.75 18.52 -23.57
C ARG A 3 33.56 17.55 -22.40
N LEU A 4 32.91 17.97 -21.32
CA LEU A 4 32.68 17.16 -20.13
C LEU A 4 31.67 16.03 -20.37
N PHE A 5 30.64 16.28 -21.19
CA PHE A 5 29.67 15.28 -21.60
C PHE A 5 30.31 14.08 -22.33
N LYS A 6 31.45 14.28 -22.99
CA LYS A 6 32.20 13.18 -23.65
C LYS A 6 32.78 12.20 -22.63
N TYR A 7 33.16 12.67 -21.44
CA TYR A 7 33.69 11.85 -20.35
C TYR A 7 32.59 11.19 -19.51
N LEU A 8 31.37 11.75 -19.49
CA LEU A 8 30.20 11.15 -18.85
C LEU A 8 29.58 10.01 -19.68
N ARG A 9 29.83 9.99 -21.00
CA ARG A 9 29.31 8.99 -21.94
C ARG A 9 29.54 7.52 -21.53
N PRO A 10 30.76 7.09 -21.12
CA PRO A 10 30.97 5.72 -20.64
C PRO A 10 30.28 5.39 -19.31
N PHE A 11 29.92 6.40 -18.52
CA PHE A 11 29.24 6.25 -17.22
C PHE A 11 27.73 6.43 -17.30
N THR A 12 27.15 6.49 -18.51
CA THR A 12 25.70 6.65 -18.69
C THR A 12 24.91 5.53 -18.02
N LEU A 13 25.38 4.28 -18.13
CA LEU A 13 24.74 3.13 -17.50
C LEU A 13 24.73 3.22 -15.96
N PRO A 14 25.87 3.42 -15.25
CA PRO A 14 25.84 3.57 -13.81
C PRO A 14 25.06 4.81 -13.35
N ILE A 15 25.10 5.93 -14.08
CA ILE A 15 24.30 7.12 -13.77
C ILE A 15 22.80 6.80 -13.81
N LEU A 16 22.35 6.11 -14.87
CA LEU A 16 20.95 5.75 -15.04
C LEU A 16 20.51 4.75 -13.96
N LEU A 17 21.38 3.80 -13.61
CA LEU A 17 21.16 2.87 -12.50
C LEU A 17 21.02 3.61 -11.17
N THR A 18 21.89 4.57 -10.87
CA THR A 18 21.79 5.39 -9.65
C THR A 18 20.47 6.15 -9.61
N ILE A 19 20.05 6.76 -10.73
CA ILE A 19 18.76 7.44 -10.81
C ILE A 19 17.61 6.46 -10.52
N ALA A 20 17.62 5.27 -11.11
CA ALA A 20 16.61 4.25 -10.86
C ALA A 20 16.56 3.80 -9.39
N LEU A 21 17.73 3.59 -8.77
CA LEU A 21 17.83 3.24 -7.36
C LEU A 21 17.33 4.34 -6.43
N LEU A 22 17.57 5.62 -6.76
CA LEU A 22 17.02 6.75 -6.01
C LEU A 22 15.50 6.80 -6.08
N PHE A 23 14.91 6.50 -7.25
CA PHE A 23 13.45 6.38 -7.36
C PHE A 23 12.91 5.23 -6.53
N LEU A 24 13.56 4.06 -6.57
CA LEU A 24 13.18 2.92 -5.74
C LEU A 24 13.23 3.30 -4.24
N GLN A 25 14.30 3.97 -3.83
CA GLN A 25 14.45 4.46 -2.45
C GLN A 25 13.31 5.41 -2.07
N ALA A 26 13.02 6.41 -2.90
CA ALA A 26 11.96 7.37 -2.64
C ALA A 26 10.57 6.70 -2.55
N MET A 27 10.30 5.69 -3.38
CA MET A 27 9.07 4.90 -3.30
C MET A 27 9.01 4.08 -2.01
N ALA A 28 10.13 3.49 -1.58
CA ALA A 28 10.21 2.76 -0.32
C ALA A 28 9.90 3.69 0.87
N ASP A 29 10.54 4.85 0.92
CA ASP A 29 10.34 5.85 1.97
C ASP A 29 8.89 6.36 2.01
N LEU A 30 8.25 6.57 0.85
CA LEU A 30 6.85 6.99 0.77
C LEU A 30 5.85 5.89 1.16
N SER A 31 6.21 4.61 0.97
CA SER A 31 5.40 3.46 1.37
C SER A 31 5.50 3.10 2.86
N LEU A 32 6.53 3.59 3.55
CA LEU A 32 6.78 3.30 4.96
C LEU A 32 5.63 3.77 5.87
N PRO A 33 5.07 5.00 5.71
CA PRO A 33 3.87 5.43 6.43
C PRO A 33 2.64 4.57 6.14
N ASP A 34 2.47 4.10 4.90
CA ASP A 34 1.33 3.25 4.53
C ASP A 34 1.40 1.89 5.22
N TYR A 35 2.58 1.27 5.31
CA TYR A 35 2.77 0.05 6.08
C TYR A 35 2.51 0.28 7.57
N MET A 36 2.96 1.40 8.12
CA MET A 36 2.68 1.77 9.50
C MET A 36 1.16 1.92 9.74
N SER A 37 0.45 2.59 8.84
CA SER A 37 -1.01 2.75 8.89
C SER A 37 -1.71 1.39 8.90
N GLN A 38 -1.30 0.46 8.03
CA GLN A 38 -1.87 -0.89 8.00
C GLN A 38 -1.59 -1.69 9.28
N ILE A 39 -0.36 -1.64 9.81
CA ILE A 39 0.01 -2.32 11.05
C ILE A 39 -0.84 -1.81 12.22
N VAL A 40 -1.02 -0.50 12.31
CA VAL A 40 -1.74 0.11 13.43
C VAL A 40 -3.25 -0.04 13.25
N ASN A 41 -3.81 0.27 12.09
CA ASN A 41 -5.26 0.21 11.86
C ASN A 41 -5.76 -1.24 11.82
N ASN A 42 -5.17 -2.07 10.96
CA ASN A 42 -5.67 -3.42 10.75
C ASN A 42 -5.16 -4.38 11.83
N GLY A 43 -3.89 -4.22 12.25
CA GLY A 43 -3.28 -5.08 13.27
C GLY A 43 -3.69 -4.70 14.68
N ILE A 44 -3.26 -3.54 15.17
CA ILE A 44 -3.41 -3.15 16.58
C ILE A 44 -4.86 -2.74 16.89
N GLN A 45 -5.45 -1.84 16.09
CA GLN A 45 -6.78 -1.28 16.38
C GLN A 45 -7.89 -2.28 16.06
N GLN A 46 -7.86 -2.91 14.88
CA GLN A 46 -8.90 -3.84 14.43
C GLN A 46 -8.58 -5.30 14.79
N GLY A 47 -7.50 -5.58 15.52
CA GLY A 47 -7.17 -6.92 16.02
C GLY A 47 -6.91 -7.97 14.93
N GLY A 48 -6.43 -7.55 13.76
CA GLY A 48 -6.22 -8.38 12.58
C GLY A 48 -7.41 -8.46 11.62
N VAL A 49 -8.51 -7.75 11.90
CA VAL A 49 -9.68 -7.68 11.03
C VAL A 49 -9.46 -6.56 10.02
N THR A 50 -9.16 -6.89 8.75
CA THR A 50 -8.87 -5.87 7.71
C THR A 50 -10.11 -5.18 7.16
N ASP A 51 -11.27 -5.82 7.29
CA ASP A 51 -12.54 -5.36 6.75
C ASP A 51 -13.58 -5.33 7.85
N ALA A 52 -14.28 -4.20 7.97
CA ALA A 52 -15.38 -4.06 8.92
C ALA A 52 -16.54 -5.03 8.64
N VAL A 53 -16.63 -5.55 7.41
CA VAL A 53 -17.67 -6.50 6.99
C VAL A 53 -17.07 -7.90 6.79
N PRO A 54 -17.57 -8.92 7.50
CA PRO A 54 -17.12 -10.30 7.32
C PRO A 54 -17.50 -10.83 5.93
N ARG A 55 -16.55 -11.49 5.24
CA ARG A 55 -16.76 -12.09 3.90
C ARG A 55 -17.79 -13.21 3.88
N ALA A 56 -17.98 -13.89 5.01
CA ALA A 56 -19.00 -14.92 5.17
C ALA A 56 -19.52 -14.89 6.61
N ILE A 57 -20.83 -15.01 6.77
CA ILE A 57 -21.50 -15.13 8.06
C ILE A 57 -22.34 -16.40 8.08
N ARG A 58 -22.49 -17.00 9.25
CA ARG A 58 -23.32 -18.19 9.43
C ARG A 58 -24.78 -17.84 9.08
N GLN A 59 -25.48 -18.72 8.37
CA GLN A 59 -26.86 -18.49 7.93
C GLN A 59 -27.78 -18.03 9.07
N GLY A 60 -27.77 -18.72 10.21
CA GLY A 60 -28.60 -18.32 11.36
C GLY A 60 -28.23 -16.96 12.00
N GLN A 61 -27.04 -16.39 11.72
CA GLN A 61 -26.69 -15.02 12.12
C GLN A 61 -27.16 -14.02 11.05
N MET A 62 -27.09 -14.38 9.76
CA MET A 62 -27.68 -13.59 8.67
C MET A 62 -29.19 -13.45 8.82
N ASP A 63 -29.90 -14.53 9.14
CA ASP A 63 -31.34 -14.52 9.33
C ASP A 63 -31.77 -13.57 10.47
N ARG A 64 -30.95 -13.49 11.53
CA ARG A 64 -31.15 -12.55 12.64
C ARG A 64 -30.83 -11.11 12.25
N LEU A 65 -29.82 -10.90 11.40
CA LEU A 65 -29.47 -9.59 10.89
C LEU A 65 -30.56 -9.04 9.96
N MET A 66 -31.08 -9.88 9.06
CA MET A 66 -32.16 -9.50 8.14
C MET A 66 -33.45 -9.11 8.86
N LEU A 67 -33.72 -9.67 10.04
CA LEU A 67 -34.82 -9.26 10.93
C LEU A 67 -34.72 -7.81 11.42
N LEU A 68 -33.50 -7.26 11.47
CA LEU A 68 -33.21 -5.89 11.92
C LEU A 68 -33.01 -4.91 10.74
N MET A 69 -32.98 -5.41 9.51
CA MET A 69 -32.89 -4.58 8.31
C MET A 69 -34.29 -4.11 7.92
N SER A 70 -34.47 -2.79 7.78
CA SER A 70 -35.71 -2.22 7.23
C SER A 70 -35.80 -2.55 5.73
N PRO A 71 -36.99 -2.86 5.18
CA PRO A 71 -37.15 -2.97 3.74
C PRO A 71 -36.82 -1.61 3.09
N ALA A 72 -35.71 -1.60 2.35
CA ALA A 72 -35.26 -0.59 1.37
C ALA A 72 -35.66 0.87 1.65
N ASP A 73 -34.73 1.61 2.26
CA ASP A 73 -34.40 2.97 1.81
C ASP A 73 -33.02 2.93 1.11
#